data_AF-A0A2I8DGW5-F1
#
_entry.id   AF-A0A2I8DGW5-F1
#
_cell.length_a   1.000
_cell.length_b   1.000
_cell.length_c   1.000
_cell.angle_alpha   90.00
_cell.angle_beta   90.00
_cell.angle_gamma   90.00
#
_symmetry.space_group_name_H-M   'P 1'
#
loop_
_entity.id
_entity.type
_entity.pdbx_description
1 polymer ?
#
loop_
_entity_poly.entity_id
_entity_poly.type
_entity_poly.pdbx_seq_one_letter_code
_entity_poly.pdbx_strand_id
1 'polypeptide(L)'
;MGSNPTASANTMPRMALSLASLPLPDGFEPRGELAVEHDEESGKVYEMWMLDTALPFDAAVAALSEFAQRHFGGQKREAATKLPGVRSWAANWTLGGQEVSAQLTCADADSAGYLRNAYPYTS
;
A
#
# COMPACT_ATOMS: atom_id res chain seq x y z
N MET A 1 -25.65 -5.73 41.86
CA MET A 1 -26.12 -5.55 40.47
C MET A 1 -25.29 -4.42 39.87
N GLY A 2 -24.54 -4.74 38.82
CA GLY A 2 -23.46 -3.91 38.31
C GLY A 2 -23.94 -2.78 37.41
N SER A 3 -23.09 -1.77 37.28
CA SER A 3 -23.06 -0.86 36.14
C SER A 3 -21.60 -0.45 35.98
N ASN A 4 -20.92 -1.11 35.04
CA ASN A 4 -19.59 -0.73 34.57
C ASN A 4 -19.85 0.25 33.42
N PRO A 5 -19.42 1.52 33.47
CA PRO A 5 -19.55 2.41 32.33
C PRO A 5 -18.60 1.94 31.24
N THR A 6 -19.20 1.57 30.11
CA THR A 6 -18.59 1.17 28.86
C THR A 6 -17.46 2.13 28.51
N ALA A 7 -16.25 1.58 28.37
CA ALA A 7 -15.12 2.30 27.79
C ALA A 7 -15.54 2.82 26.41
N SER A 8 -15.67 4.14 26.27
CA SER A 8 -15.55 4.81 24.98
C SER A 8 -14.10 4.64 24.53
N ALA A 9 -13.80 3.49 23.94
CA ALA A 9 -12.64 3.38 23.07
C ALA A 9 -12.90 4.35 21.92
N ASN A 10 -12.15 5.45 21.93
CA ASN A 10 -12.03 6.37 20.83
C ASN A 10 -11.37 5.57 19.70
N THR A 11 -12.17 4.83 18.93
CA THR A 11 -11.69 3.95 17.86
C THR A 11 -11.20 4.82 16.73
N MET A 12 -9.94 5.27 16.84
CA MET A 12 -9.18 5.61 15.65
C MET A 12 -9.26 4.39 14.72
N PRO A 13 -9.50 4.58 13.41
CA PRO A 13 -9.53 3.46 12.47
C PRO A 13 -8.21 2.69 12.65
N ARG A 14 -8.31 1.41 13.03
CA ARG A 14 -7.14 0.54 13.19
C ARG A 14 -6.51 0.40 11.81
N MET A 15 -5.39 1.09 11.60
CA MET A 15 -4.67 1.03 10.33
C MET A 15 -4.22 -0.41 10.09
N ALA A 16 -4.32 -0.85 8.84
CA ALA A 16 -4.01 -2.22 8.49
C ALA A 16 -2.51 -2.46 8.64
N LEU A 17 -2.14 -3.55 9.31
CA LEU A 17 -0.74 -3.93 9.46
C LEU A 17 -0.26 -4.76 8.26
N SER A 18 -1.16 -5.44 7.54
CA SER A 18 -0.82 -6.42 6.49
C SER A 18 -1.70 -6.28 5.24
N LEU A 19 -1.08 -6.39 4.06
CA LEU A 19 -1.73 -6.46 2.75
C LEU A 19 -2.61 -7.72 2.62
N ALA A 20 -2.21 -8.86 3.19
CA ALA A 20 -2.98 -10.10 3.14
C ALA A 20 -4.39 -9.97 3.75
N SER A 21 -4.59 -8.98 4.62
CA SER A 21 -5.87 -8.69 5.28
C SER A 21 -6.78 -7.72 4.51
N LEU A 22 -6.30 -7.17 3.38
CA LEU A 22 -6.98 -6.13 2.62
C LEU A 22 -7.51 -6.67 1.29
N PRO A 23 -8.62 -6.11 0.78
CA PRO A 23 -8.96 -6.30 -0.63
C PRO A 23 -7.88 -5.67 -1.50
N LEU A 24 -7.79 -6.11 -2.75
CA LEU A 24 -6.97 -5.43 -3.74
C LEU A 24 -7.50 -4.01 -4.01
N PRO A 25 -6.63 -3.07 -4.40
CA PRO A 25 -7.06 -1.75 -4.85
C PRO A 25 -8.02 -1.85 -6.05
N ASP A 26 -9.07 -1.03 -6.07
CA ASP A 26 -10.06 -1.06 -7.14
C ASP A 26 -9.43 -0.82 -8.52
N GLY A 27 -9.80 -1.64 -9.50
CA GLY A 27 -9.27 -1.57 -10.87
C GLY A 27 -7.86 -2.13 -11.06
N PHE A 28 -7.32 -2.83 -10.05
CA PHE A 28 -6.08 -3.60 -10.16
C PHE A 28 -6.34 -5.10 -10.12
N GLU A 29 -5.51 -5.84 -10.85
CA GLU A 29 -5.45 -7.29 -10.81
C GLU A 29 -4.09 -7.73 -10.27
N PRO A 30 -4.05 -8.82 -9.47
CA PRO A 30 -2.80 -9.31 -8.92
C PRO A 30 -2.03 -10.07 -10.01
N ARG A 31 -0.75 -9.75 -10.14
CA ARG A 31 0.17 -10.51 -10.97
C ARG A 31 0.86 -11.58 -10.14
N GLY A 32 0.16 -12.70 -9.94
CA GLY A 32 0.60 -13.80 -9.08
C GLY A 32 0.11 -13.66 -7.64
N GLU A 33 0.72 -14.42 -6.73
CA GLU A 33 0.38 -14.41 -5.30
C GLU A 33 1.07 -13.26 -4.55
N LEU A 34 0.57 -12.94 -3.36
CA LEU A 34 1.24 -12.00 -2.45
C LEU A 34 2.61 -12.57 -2.04
N ALA A 35 3.68 -11.84 -2.34
CA ALA A 35 5.01 -12.18 -1.87
C ALA A 35 5.18 -11.72 -0.43
N VAL A 36 5.69 -12.59 0.45
CA VAL A 36 5.98 -12.28 1.84
C VAL A 36 7.42 -12.69 2.16
N GLU A 37 8.21 -11.75 2.64
CA GLU A 37 9.60 -11.95 3.05
C GLU A 37 9.79 -11.49 4.49
N HIS A 38 10.52 -12.29 5.27
CA HIS A 38 10.91 -11.95 6.63
C HIS A 38 12.40 -11.66 6.64
N ASP A 39 12.77 -10.45 7.03
CA ASP A 39 14.15 -10.03 7.19
C ASP A 39 14.48 -10.01 8.69
N GLU A 40 15.19 -11.04 9.13
CA GLU A 40 15.60 -11.21 10.53
C GLU A 40 16.65 -10.16 10.96
N GLU A 41 17.47 -9.67 10.04
CA GLU A 41 18.50 -8.67 10.34
C GLU A 41 17.86 -7.31 10.60
N SER A 42 16.92 -6.88 9.74
CA SER A 42 16.21 -5.61 9.95
C SER A 42 15.00 -5.73 10.88
N GLY A 43 14.61 -6.94 11.27
CA GLY A 43 13.46 -7.19 12.15
C GLY A 43 12.12 -6.80 11.50
N LYS A 44 12.02 -6.93 10.18
CA LYS A 44 10.86 -6.48 9.39
C LYS A 44 10.22 -7.61 8.60
N VAL A 45 8.93 -7.43 8.35
CA VAL A 45 8.18 -8.21 7.36
C VAL A 45 7.94 -7.31 6.15
N TYR A 46 8.17 -7.85 4.97
CA TYR A 46 7.89 -7.22 3.68
C TYR A 46 6.82 -8.02 2.97
N GLU A 47 5.70 -7.40 2.68
CA GLU A 47 4.63 -7.95 1.84
C GLU A 47 4.57 -7.16 0.55
N MET A 48 4.38 -7.83 -0.59
CA MET A 48 4.32 -7.16 -1.88
C MET A 48 3.29 -7.81 -2.81
N TRP A 49 2.39 -6.98 -3.33
CA TRP A 49 1.62 -7.30 -4.52
C TRP A 49 2.31 -6.76 -5.75
N MET A 50 2.49 -7.61 -6.74
CA MET A 50 2.68 -7.19 -8.12
C MET A 50 1.30 -6.96 -8.73
N LEU A 51 1.13 -5.87 -9.46
CA LEU A 51 -0.18 -5.40 -9.91
C LEU A 51 -0.15 -5.03 -11.40
N ASP A 52 -1.15 -5.49 -12.13
CA ASP A 52 -1.47 -5.03 -13.48
C ASP A 52 -2.78 -4.20 -13.44
N THR A 53 -2.94 -3.23 -14.34
CA THR A 53 -4.19 -2.46 -14.45
C THR A 53 -4.43 -1.97 -15.87
N ALA A 54 -5.71 -1.99 -16.26
CA ALA A 54 -6.22 -1.35 -17.47
C ALA A 54 -6.67 0.10 -17.24
N LEU A 55 -6.58 0.61 -16.02
CA LEU A 55 -6.90 2.00 -15.73
C LEU A 55 -5.91 2.94 -16.44
N PRO A 56 -6.38 4.11 -16.93
CA PRO A 56 -5.47 5.17 -17.35
C PRO A 56 -4.49 5.53 -16.23
N PHE A 57 -3.23 5.77 -16.57
CA PHE A 57 -2.14 5.95 -15.61
C PHE A 57 -2.47 6.89 -14.43
N ASP A 58 -3.08 8.05 -14.70
CA ASP A 58 -3.42 9.02 -13.64
C ASP A 58 -4.54 8.51 -12.71
N ALA A 59 -5.50 7.73 -13.25
CA ALA A 59 -6.54 7.09 -12.45
C ALA A 59 -5.96 5.94 -11.62
N ALA A 60 -5.00 5.17 -12.17
CA ALA A 60 -4.28 4.13 -11.45
C ALA A 60 -3.47 4.71 -10.27
N VAL A 61 -2.77 5.83 -10.49
CA VAL A 61 -2.04 6.57 -9.44
C VAL A 61 -2.97 7.06 -8.33
N ALA A 62 -4.12 7.62 -8.72
CA ALA A 62 -5.13 8.09 -7.75
C ALA A 62 -5.67 6.93 -6.91
N ALA A 63 -6.09 5.82 -7.55
CA ALA A 63 -6.62 4.64 -6.88
C ALA A 63 -5.62 4.02 -5.88
N LEU A 64 -4.35 3.85 -6.27
CA LEU A 64 -3.32 3.36 -5.33
C LEU A 64 -3.05 4.35 -4.19
N SER A 65 -3.04 5.65 -4.49
CA SER A 65 -2.81 6.67 -3.47
C SER A 65 -3.93 6.70 -2.44
N GLU A 66 -5.18 6.64 -2.89
CA GLU A 66 -6.36 6.61 -2.03
C GLU A 66 -6.41 5.32 -1.21
N PHE A 67 -6.12 4.17 -1.82
CA PHE A 67 -6.01 2.90 -1.13
C PHE A 67 -4.97 2.96 -0.01
N ALA A 68 -3.75 3.39 -0.33
CA ALA A 68 -2.66 3.47 0.64
C ALA A 68 -3.00 4.44 1.78
N GLN A 69 -3.51 5.63 1.45
CA GLN A 69 -3.90 6.63 2.44
C GLN A 69 -5.03 6.15 3.34
N ARG A 70 -6.02 5.45 2.80
CA ARG A 70 -7.18 4.94 3.55
C ARG A 70 -6.79 3.85 4.54
N HIS A 71 -5.93 2.93 4.13
CA HIS A 71 -5.62 1.72 4.92
C HIS A 71 -4.39 1.86 5.82
N PHE A 72 -3.39 2.62 5.40
CA PHE A 72 -2.11 2.75 6.10
C PHE A 72 -1.83 4.18 6.59
N GLY A 73 -2.46 5.18 5.97
CA GLY A 73 -2.32 6.57 6.39
C GLY A 73 -0.89 7.08 6.20
N GLY A 74 -0.43 7.88 7.16
CA GLY A 74 0.93 8.40 7.16
C GLY A 74 1.18 9.59 6.25
N GLN A 75 2.40 10.11 6.31
CA GLN A 75 2.84 11.21 5.45
C GLN A 75 3.25 10.65 4.08
N LYS A 76 2.56 11.08 3.03
CA LYS A 76 2.90 10.75 1.64
C LYS A 76 4.09 11.56 1.14
N ARG A 77 5.04 10.88 0.49
CA ARG A 77 6.06 11.47 -0.37
C ARG A 77 5.96 10.82 -1.73
N GLU A 78 6.01 11.59 -2.81
CA GLU A 78 5.92 11.05 -4.16
C GLU A 78 6.90 11.71 -5.12
N ALA A 79 7.24 10.96 -6.15
CA ALA A 79 8.01 11.40 -7.29
C ALA A 79 7.37 10.84 -8.57
N ALA A 80 7.40 11.63 -9.63
CA ALA A 80 6.92 11.21 -10.94
C ALA A 80 7.95 11.59 -12.01
N THR A 81 8.13 10.69 -12.97
CA THR A 81 9.03 10.89 -14.11
C THR A 81 8.25 10.66 -15.40
N LYS A 82 8.48 11.53 -16.39
CA LYS A 82 7.90 11.41 -17.73
C LYS A 82 9.01 11.50 -18.78
N LEU A 83 9.22 10.40 -19.48
CA LEU A 83 10.13 10.29 -20.63
C LEU A 83 9.29 10.04 -21.90
N PRO A 84 9.83 10.26 -23.12
CA PRO A 84 9.13 9.88 -24.33
C PRO A 84 8.72 8.40 -24.31
N GLY A 85 7.42 8.11 -24.40
CA GLY A 85 6.87 6.75 -24.39
C GLY A 85 6.80 6.07 -23.02
N VAL A 86 7.26 6.69 -21.93
CA VAL A 86 7.24 6.10 -20.59
C VAL A 86 6.79 7.11 -19.54
N ARG A 87 5.82 6.69 -18.71
CA ARG A 87 5.43 7.41 -17.50
C ARG A 87 5.72 6.53 -16.29
N SER A 88 6.31 7.10 -15.25
CA SER A 88 6.47 6.40 -13.99
C SER A 88 6.12 7.30 -12.81
N TRP A 89 5.63 6.66 -11.76
CA TRP A 89 5.28 7.28 -10.50
C TRP A 89 5.68 6.33 -9.38
N ALA A 90 6.22 6.90 -8.31
CA ALA A 90 6.49 6.17 -7.09
C ALA A 90 6.06 7.03 -5.90
N ALA A 91 5.47 6.40 -4.91
CA ALA A 91 5.10 7.04 -3.66
C ALA A 91 5.41 6.16 -2.47
N ASN A 92 5.62 6.82 -1.35
CA ASN A 92 5.91 6.21 -0.07
C ASN A 92 5.06 6.88 1.02
N TRP A 93 4.47 6.08 1.89
CA TRP A 93 3.73 6.49 3.07
C TRP A 93 4.41 5.92 4.31
N THR A 94 4.62 6.77 5.31
CA THR A 94 5.22 6.35 6.59
C THR A 94 4.33 6.68 7.76
N LEU A 95 4.12 5.70 8.63
CA LEU A 95 3.40 5.85 9.89
C LEU A 95 3.91 4.86 10.93
N GLY A 96 4.35 5.35 12.10
CA GLY A 96 4.63 4.48 13.25
C GLY A 96 5.66 3.38 13.00
N GLY A 97 6.63 3.60 12.10
CA GLY A 97 7.64 2.59 11.73
C GLY A 97 7.22 1.63 10.61
N GLN A 98 5.95 1.67 10.18
CA GLN A 98 5.47 1.04 8.96
C GLN A 98 5.74 1.94 7.76
N GLU A 99 6.13 1.33 6.66
CA GLU A 99 6.43 1.97 5.38
C GLU A 99 5.69 1.26 4.26
N VAL A 100 4.83 2.00 3.56
CA VAL A 100 4.14 1.51 2.36
C VAL A 100 4.72 2.20 1.14
N SER A 101 5.17 1.42 0.18
CA SER A 101 5.75 1.91 -1.08
C SER A 101 4.90 1.42 -2.25
N ALA A 102 4.60 2.32 -3.18
CA ALA A 102 3.92 1.98 -4.42
C ALA A 102 4.75 2.49 -5.60
N GLN A 103 4.75 1.74 -6.70
CA GLN A 103 5.32 2.19 -7.95
C GLN A 103 4.39 1.77 -9.09
N LEU A 104 4.22 2.66 -10.06
CA LEU A 104 3.57 2.38 -11.33
C LEU A 104 4.48 2.80 -12.48
N THR A 105 4.53 1.98 -13.51
CA THR A 105 5.16 2.29 -14.79
C THR A 105 4.16 1.98 -15.89
N CYS A 106 4.02 2.92 -16.82
CA CYS A 106 3.26 2.75 -18.05
C CYS A 106 4.22 2.86 -19.23
N ALA A 107 4.34 1.76 -19.94
CA ALA A 107 4.89 1.69 -21.28
C ALA A 107 3.75 1.15 -22.15
N ASP A 108 3.36 1.92 -23.16
CA ASP A 108 2.22 1.63 -24.06
C ASP A 108 0.82 1.79 -23.42
N ALA A 109 -0.11 0.86 -23.67
CA ALA A 109 -1.53 0.97 -23.30
C ALA A 109 -1.85 0.53 -21.87
N ASP A 110 -0.97 -0.27 -21.26
CA ASP A 110 -1.20 -0.86 -19.93
C ASP A 110 -0.24 -0.27 -18.91
N SER A 111 -0.66 -0.26 -17.64
CA SER A 111 0.20 0.12 -16.51
C SER A 111 0.41 -1.08 -15.60
N ALA A 112 1.64 -1.23 -15.12
CA ALA A 112 1.99 -2.28 -14.17
C ALA A 112 2.88 -1.72 -13.07
N GLY A 113 2.90 -2.40 -11.93
CA GLY A 113 3.61 -1.91 -10.77
C GLY A 113 3.54 -2.81 -9.57
N TYR A 114 3.76 -2.23 -8.39
CA TYR A 114 3.65 -2.94 -7.14
C TYR A 114 3.10 -2.04 -6.02
N LEU A 115 2.59 -2.70 -5.00
CA LEU A 115 2.36 -2.14 -3.68
C LEU A 115 3.09 -3.02 -2.66
N ARG A 116 4.00 -2.42 -1.90
CA ARG A 116 4.81 -3.08 -0.87
C ARG A 116 4.50 -2.47 0.49
N ASN A 117 4.29 -3.32 1.48
CA ASN A 117 4.14 -2.93 2.88
C ASN A 117 5.29 -3.51 3.69
N ALA A 118 6.01 -2.65 4.41
CA ALA A 118 7.10 -3.03 5.29
C ALA A 118 6.76 -2.61 6.72
N TYR A 119 6.75 -3.55 7.65
CA TYR A 119 6.39 -3.27 9.04
C TYR A 119 7.24 -4.08 10.02
N PRO A 120 7.41 -3.61 11.27
CA PRO A 120 8.16 -4.35 12.28
C PRO A 120 7.56 -5.72 12.54
N TYR A 121 8.42 -6.69 12.82
CA TYR A 121 8.01 -8.00 13.32
C TYR A 121 7.28 -7.82 14.66
N THR A 122 5.97 -8.06 14.71
CA THR A 122 5.24 -8.13 15.97
C THR A 122 5.38 -9.56 16.49
N SER A 123 6.28 -9.78 17.46
CA SER A 123 6.37 -11.05 18.19
C SER A 123 5.11 -11.31 19.02
#